data_AF-A0A916K8U7-F1
#
_entry.id   AF-A0A916K8U7-F1
#
_cell.length_a   1.000
_cell.length_b   1.000
_cell.length_c   1.000
_cell.angle_alpha   90.00
_cell.angle_beta   90.00
_cell.angle_gamma   90.00
#
_symmetry.space_group_name_H-M   'P 1'
#
loop_
_entity.id
_entity.type
_entity.pdbx_description
1 polymer ?
#
loop_
_entity_poly.entity_id
_entity_poly.type
_entity_poly.pdbx_seq_one_letter_code
_entity_poly.pdbx_strand_id
1 'polypeptide(L)' 'MDSEEVGYDGIELMYQKEMRGLNGYKSYQIDGMSRIDGDMKLTKPVKGQNLYLTMNRKVQLPAQQAQRGKVG' A
#
# COMPACT_ATOMS: atom_id res chain seq x y z
N MET A 1 -0.05 -8.38 -16.33
CA MET A 1 -0.66 -7.25 -15.61
C MET A 1 -0.72 -7.69 -14.17
N ASP A 2 0.25 -7.26 -13.36
CA ASP A 2 0.25 -7.51 -11.92
C ASP A 2 -0.88 -6.67 -11.30
N SER A 3 -2.04 -7.30 -11.12
CA SER A 3 -3.13 -6.71 -10.35
C SER A 3 -2.71 -6.74 -8.89
N GLU A 4 -1.94 -5.74 -8.45
CA GLU A 4 -1.70 -5.54 -7.03
C GLU A 4 -3.05 -5.38 -6.33
N GLU A 5 -3.29 -6.22 -5.32
CA GLU A 5 -4.48 -6.20 -4.48
C GLU A 5 -4.46 -4.91 -3.66
N VAL A 6 -5.08 -3.86 -4.18
CA VAL A 6 -5.18 -2.55 -3.53
C VAL A 6 -6.53 -2.43 -2.81
N GLY A 7 -6.54 -1.76 -1.67
CA GLY A 7 -7.77 -1.36 -0.98
C GLY A 7 -8.59 -0.39 -1.84
N TYR A 8 -9.84 -0.75 -2.15
CA TYR A 8 -10.67 -0.01 -3.12
C TYR A 8 -11.60 1.04 -2.49
N ASP A 9 -11.60 1.26 -1.18
CA ASP A 9 -12.58 2.14 -0.53
C ASP A 9 -12.02 2.99 0.63
N GLY A 10 -12.70 4.11 0.90
CA GLY A 10 -12.49 4.96 2.06
C GLY A 10 -11.06 5.50 2.21
N ILE A 11 -10.49 5.30 3.39
CA ILE A 11 -9.16 5.80 3.77
C ILE A 11 -8.06 5.15 2.92
N GLU A 12 -8.27 3.90 2.49
CA GLU A 12 -7.27 3.16 1.72
C GLU A 12 -7.07 3.75 0.34
N LEU A 13 -8.15 4.18 -0.34
CA LEU A 13 -8.05 4.91 -1.60
C LEU A 13 -7.42 6.31 -1.40
N MET A 14 -7.79 7.01 -0.33
CA MET A 14 -7.34 8.39 -0.09
C MET A 14 -5.84 8.49 0.23
N TYR A 15 -5.26 7.49 0.89
CA TYR A 15 -3.86 7.51 1.34
C TYR A 15 -3.01 6.40 0.72
N GLN A 16 -3.47 5.81 -0.39
CA GLN A 16 -2.79 4.70 -1.05
C GLN A 16 -1.34 5.06 -1.45
N LYS A 17 -1.11 6.29 -1.89
CA LYS A 17 0.20 6.77 -2.32
C LYS A 17 1.20 6.80 -1.17
N GLU A 18 0.74 7.17 0.01
CA GLU A 18 1.55 7.28 1.22
C GLU A 18 1.80 5.90 1.85
N MET A 19 0.83 4.98 1.76
CA MET A 19 0.88 3.66 2.40
C MET A 19 1.58 2.57 1.57
N ARG A 20 1.51 2.62 0.23
CA ARG A 20 2.02 1.54 -0.66
C ARG A 20 3.54 1.39 -0.64
N GLY A 21 4.28 2.45 -0.30
CA GLY A 21 5.74 2.45 -0.40
C GLY A 21 6.23 2.34 -1.85
N LEU A 22 7.53 2.05 -2.04
CA LEU A 22 8.13 1.85 -3.36
C LEU A 22 8.63 0.41 -3.50
N ASN A 23 8.23 -0.25 -4.58
CA ASN A 23 8.69 -1.61 -4.90
C ASN A 23 10.19 -1.60 -5.22
N GLY A 24 10.91 -2.56 -4.67
CA GLY A 24 12.28 -2.84 -5.08
C GLY A 24 12.30 -3.60 -6.40
N TYR A 25 13.38 -3.47 -7.16
CA TYR A 25 13.56 -4.22 -8.40
C TYR A 25 15.02 -4.55 -8.63
N LYS A 26 15.26 -5.62 -9.39
CA LYS A 26 16.59 -6.00 -9.88
C LYS A 26 16.66 -5.63 -11.35
N SER A 27 17.72 -4.94 -11.75
CA SER A 27 17.98 -4.63 -13.15
C SER A 27 19.25 -5.34 -13.61
N TYR A 28 19.17 -5.95 -14.80
CA TYR A 28 20.25 -6.64 -15.47
C TYR A 28 20.50 -5.92 -16.79
N GLN A 29 21.77 -5.65 -17.08
CA GLN A 29 22.17 -5.17 -18.40
C GLN A 29 22.20 -6.37 -19.36
N ILE A 30 21.75 -6.15 -20.60
CA ILE A 30 21.74 -7.19 -21.63
C ILE A 30 22.48 -6.72 -22.88
N ASP A 31 23.13 -7.65 -23.57
CA ASP A 31 23.77 -7.40 -24.87
C ASP A 31 22.74 -7.43 -26.03
N GLY A 32 23.19 -7.12 -27.25
CA GLY A 32 22.35 -7.15 -28.44
C GLY A 32 21.78 -8.53 -28.80
N MET A 33 22.21 -9.61 -28.14
CA MET A 33 21.70 -10.97 -28.27
C MET A 33 20.81 -11.37 -27.07
N SER A 34 20.42 -10.41 -26.22
CA SER A 34 19.61 -10.63 -25.02
C SER A 34 20.26 -11.51 -23.94
N ARG A 35 21.60 -11.56 -23.89
CA ARG A 35 22.33 -12.23 -22.81
C ARG A 35 22.66 -11.22 -21.73
N ILE A 36 22.64 -11.64 -20.47
CA ILE A 36 23.03 -10.77 -19.34
C ILE A 36 24.52 -10.43 -19.49
N ASP A 37 24.81 -9.14 -19.58
CA ASP A 37 26.17 -8.60 -19.70
C ASP A 37 26.36 -7.47 -18.67
N GLY A 38 27.19 -7.73 -17.66
CA GLY A 38 27.47 -6.79 -16.57
C GLY A 38 26.77 -7.08 -15.24
N ASP A 39 27.05 -6.22 -14.26
CA ASP A 39 26.62 -6.43 -12.87
C ASP A 39 25.11 -6.17 -12.67
N MET A 40 24.51 -7.00 -11.82
CA MET A 40 23.15 -6.81 -11.34
C MET A 40 23.07 -5.60 -10.41
N LYS A 41 22.13 -4.69 -10.69
CA LYS A 41 21.82 -3.57 -9.80
C LYS A 41 20.53 -3.85 -9.04
N LEU A 42 20.62 -3.84 -7.71
CA LEU A 42 19.49 -4.01 -6.80
C LEU A 42 19.00 -2.65 -6.29
N THR A 43 17.76 -2.31 -6.61
CA THR A 43 17.03 -1.23 -5.96
C THR A 43 16.21 -1.82 -4.81
N LYS A 44 16.54 -1.44 -3.57
CA LYS A 44 15.82 -1.94 -2.38
C LYS A 44 14.42 -1.31 -2.30
N PRO A 45 13.41 -2.05 -1.83
CA PRO A 45 12.09 -1.49 -1.58
C PRO A 45 12.14 -0.44 -0.45
N VAL A 46 11.22 0.52 -0.50
CA VAL A 46 11.04 1.54 0.55
C VAL A 46 9.67 1.33 1.18
N LYS A 47 9.63 1.12 2.49
CA LYS A 47 8.37 0.95 3.22
C LYS A 47 7.53 2.24 3.16
N GLY A 48 6.23 2.11 2.92
CA GLY A 48 5.27 3.22 3.02
C GLY A 48 5.13 3.77 4.45
N GLN A 49 4.46 4.90 4.57
CA GLN A 49 4.27 5.61 5.83
C GLN A 49 3.11 5.01 6.65
N ASN A 50 3.24 5.06 7.97
CA ASN A 50 2.14 4.74 8.87
C ASN A 50 1.17 5.94 8.94
N LEU A 51 -0.13 5.71 8.74
CA LEU A 51 -1.15 6.73 8.91
C LEU A 51 -1.68 6.73 10.35
N TYR A 52 -1.69 7.90 11.00
CA TYR A 52 -2.34 8.10 12.30
C TYR A 52 -3.59 8.95 12.11
N LEU A 53 -4.75 8.38 12.43
CA LEU A 53 -6.04 9.07 12.30
C LEU A 53 -6.35 9.89 13.56
N THR A 54 -7.12 10.96 13.40
CA THR A 54 -7.66 11.75 14.52
C THR A 54 -8.85 11.08 15.22
N MET A 55 -9.30 9.92 14.71
CA MET A 55 -10.45 9.18 15.23
C MET A 55 -10.13 8.54 16.59
N ASN A 56 -11.03 8.74 17.56
CA ASN A 56 -10.94 8.10 18.85
C ASN A 56 -11.76 6.80 18.88
N ARG A 57 -11.08 5.65 19.01
CA ARG A 57 -11.70 4.32 19.07
C ARG A 57 -12.75 4.19 20.19
N LYS A 58 -12.53 4.84 21.34
CA LYS A 58 -13.46 4.79 22.49
C LYS A 58 -14.76 5.55 22.23
N VAL A 59 -14.76 6.50 21.28
CA VAL A 59 -15.95 7.23 20.86
C VAL A 59 -16.65 6.50 19.70
N GLN A 60 -15.87 5.98 18.75
CA GLN A 60 -16.40 5.33 17.55
C GLN A 60 -17.21 4.06 17.86
N LEU A 61 -16.73 3.20 18.79
CA LEU A 61 -17.40 1.94 19.10
C LEU A 61 -18.80 2.13 19.72
N PRO A 62 -18.99 3.00 20.75
CA PRO A 62 -20.33 3.33 21.24
C PRO A 62 -21.23 3.95 20.17
N ALA A 63 -20.70 4.84 19.32
CA ALA A 63 -21.46 5.46 18.24
C ALA A 63 -22.01 4.41 17.24
N GLN A 64 -21.18 3.45 16.84
CA GLN A 64 -21.60 2.33 15.97
C GLN A 64 -22.67 1.45 16.64
N GLN A 65 -22.53 1.14 17.93
CA GLN A 65 -23.52 0.36 18.67
C GLN A 65 -24.86 1.09 18.77
N ALA A 66 -24.84 2.39 19.07
CA ALA A 66 -26.03 3.23 19.14
C ALA A 66 -26.74 3.37 17.78
N GLN A 67 -26.00 3.40 16.67
CA GLN A 67 -26.60 3.40 15.33
C GLN A 67 -27.18 2.03 14.95
N ARG A 68 -26.50 0.92 15.25
CA ARG A 68 -27.04 -0.43 15.02
C ARG A 68 -28.31 -0.71 15.84
N GLY A 69 -28.43 -0.15 17.04
CA GLY A 69 -29.64 -0.25 17.86
C GLY A 69 -30.81 0.62 17.38
N LYS A 70 -30.61 1.51 16.40
CA LYS A 70 -31.65 2.37 15.80
C LYS A 70 -32.21 1.85 14.49
N VAL A 71 -31.62 0.79 13.92
CA VAL A 71 -32.17 0.03 12.79
C VAL A 71 -32.80 -1.24 13.36
N GLY A 72 -34.00 -1.07 13.90
CA GLY A 72 -34.88 -2.11 14.42
C GLY A 72 -36.32 -1.64 14.33
#